data_AF-A0A1F7BS22-F1
#
_entry.id   AF-A0A1F7BS22-F1
#
_cell.length_a   1.000
_cell.length_b   1.000
_cell.length_c   1.000
_cell.angle_alpha   90.00
_cell.angle_beta   90.00
_cell.angle_gamma   90.00
#
_symmetry.space_group_name_H-M   'P 1'
#
loop_
_entity.id
_entity.type
_entity.pdbx_description
1 polymer ?
#
loop_
_entity_poly.entity_id
_entity_poly.type
_entity_poly.pdbx_seq_one_letter_code
_entity_poly.pdbx_strand_id
1 'polypeptide(L)'
;MKTKKSFFSRKTLRTIPIVIASVSLAFFLGIETAGDIEPVIDSTEAGGATLEGDFNGNGVLDTGDAKVALEIARDFRLPTPSELAADMGGDLHVTLEDVTAVLEKLERLQ
;
A
#
# COMPACT_ATOMS: atom_id res chain seq x y z
N MET A 1 3.26 31.43 46.70
CA MET A 1 1.93 30.78 46.71
C MET A 1 1.21 31.02 45.39
N LYS A 2 1.03 29.97 44.57
CA LYS A 2 -0.20 29.61 43.82
C LYS A 2 0.12 28.51 42.80
N THR A 3 -0.18 27.29 43.22
CA THR A 3 -0.29 26.07 42.41
C THR A 3 -1.30 26.31 41.28
N LYS A 4 -0.90 26.03 40.02
CA LYS A 4 -1.83 26.10 38.89
C LYS A 4 -2.79 24.92 38.98
N LYS A 5 -4.07 25.28 39.03
CA LYS A 5 -5.23 24.44 39.32
C LYS A 5 -5.41 23.33 38.27
N SER A 6 -5.66 22.14 38.78
CA SER A 6 -6.28 21.00 38.09
C SER A 6 -7.46 21.47 37.23
N PHE A 7 -7.37 21.25 35.93
CA PHE A 7 -8.38 21.62 34.92
C PHE A 7 -9.27 20.44 34.52
N PHE A 8 -9.26 19.34 35.29
CA PHE A 8 -10.14 18.20 35.00
C PHE A 8 -11.55 18.47 35.54
N SER A 9 -12.37 19.09 34.70
CA SER A 9 -13.81 19.19 34.89
C SER A 9 -14.43 17.79 34.88
N ARG A 10 -15.40 17.51 35.77
CA ARG A 10 -16.12 16.22 35.84
C ARG A 10 -16.74 15.76 34.51
N LYS A 11 -16.86 16.67 33.53
CA LYS A 11 -17.31 16.38 32.16
C LYS A 11 -16.27 15.58 31.35
N THR A 12 -14.97 15.84 31.51
CA THR A 12 -13.92 15.09 30.80
C THR A 12 -13.68 13.70 31.40
N LEU A 13 -14.01 13.51 32.68
CA LEU A 13 -13.92 12.19 33.32
C LEU A 13 -15.01 11.21 32.83
N ARG A 14 -16.14 11.74 32.31
CA ARG A 14 -17.26 10.93 31.79
C ARG A 14 -17.07 10.48 30.34
N THR A 15 -16.18 11.13 29.58
CA THR A 15 -15.94 10.82 28.16
C THR A 15 -14.80 9.83 27.93
N ILE A 16 -13.88 9.69 28.90
CA ILE A 16 -12.78 8.71 28.86
C ILE A 16 -13.25 7.27 28.57
N PRO A 17 -14.28 6.71 29.23
CA PRO A 17 -14.68 5.32 28.96
C PRO A 17 -15.21 5.12 27.53
N ILE A 18 -15.83 6.14 26.94
CA ILE A 18 -16.34 6.08 25.56
C ILE A 18 -15.17 6.03 24.57
N VAL A 19 -14.13 6.85 24.79
CA VAL A 19 -12.94 6.86 23.93
C VAL A 19 -12.19 5.52 24.02
N ILE A 20 -12.03 4.98 25.23
CA ILE A 20 -11.38 3.67 25.42
C ILE A 20 -12.20 2.58 24.74
N ALA A 21 -13.53 2.58 24.90
CA ALA A 21 -14.40 1.59 24.26
C ALA A 21 -14.33 1.67 22.72
N SER A 22 -14.30 2.87 22.14
CA SER A 22 -14.17 3.03 20.68
C SER A 22 -12.83 2.54 20.13
N VAL A 23 -11.73 2.81 20.85
CA VAL A 23 -10.39 2.36 20.42
C VAL A 23 -10.29 0.83 20.51
N SER A 24 -10.77 0.23 21.60
CA SER A 24 -10.77 -1.22 21.74
C SER A 24 -11.63 -1.89 20.67
N LEU A 25 -12.82 -1.37 20.38
CA LEU A 25 -13.70 -1.93 19.36
C LEU A 25 -13.09 -1.86 17.96
N ALA A 26 -12.47 -0.72 17.59
CA ALA A 26 -11.77 -0.58 16.31
C ALA A 26 -10.59 -1.55 16.18
N PHE A 27 -9.88 -1.82 17.29
CA PHE A 27 -8.77 -2.77 17.31
C PHE A 27 -9.24 -4.23 17.20
N PHE A 28 -10.33 -4.61 17.89
CA PHE A 28 -10.92 -5.95 17.76
C PHE A 28 -11.47 -6.20 16.35
N LEU A 29 -12.17 -5.22 15.77
CA LEU A 29 -12.62 -5.29 14.37
C LEU A 29 -11.44 -5.43 13.40
N GLY A 30 -10.36 -4.67 13.62
CA GLY A 30 -9.15 -4.77 12.81
C GLY A 30 -8.49 -6.16 12.85
N ILE A 31 -8.45 -6.80 14.03
CA ILE A 31 -7.90 -8.16 14.19
C ILE A 31 -8.81 -9.20 13.53
N GLU A 32 -10.13 -9.07 13.65
CA GLU A 32 -11.07 -10.02 13.04
C GLU A 32 -11.08 -9.93 11.50
N THR A 33 -10.78 -8.75 10.95
CA THR A 33 -10.53 -8.57 9.50
C THR A 33 -9.12 -8.94 9.04
N ALA A 34 -8.19 -9.22 9.95
CA ALA A 34 -6.83 -9.67 9.64
C ALA A 34 -6.71 -11.21 9.57
N GLY A 35 -7.84 -11.91 9.47
CA GLY A 35 -7.87 -13.33 9.13
C GLY A 35 -7.34 -13.55 7.72
N ASP A 36 -6.26 -14.32 7.62
CA ASP A 36 -5.52 -14.73 6.41
C ASP A 36 -4.71 -13.65 5.68
N ILE A 37 -3.73 -13.08 6.38
CA ILE A 37 -2.52 -12.60 5.70
C ILE A 37 -1.42 -13.62 5.97
N GLU A 38 -1.29 -14.63 5.11
CA GLU A 38 -0.10 -15.49 5.08
C GLU A 38 1.12 -14.62 4.78
N PRO A 39 2.10 -14.50 5.70
CA PRO A 39 3.35 -13.83 5.39
C PRO A 39 4.24 -14.83 4.67
N VAL A 40 4.13 -14.91 3.33
CA VAL A 40 5.21 -15.51 2.53
C VAL A 40 6.31 -14.45 2.43
N ILE A 41 7.07 -14.31 3.51
CA ILE A 41 8.33 -13.58 3.54
C ILE A 41 9.39 -14.51 2.92
N ASP A 42 9.25 -14.76 1.62
CA ASP A 42 10.41 -15.10 0.81
C ASP A 42 10.95 -13.79 0.24
N SER A 43 12.26 -13.62 0.38
CA SER A 43 13.08 -12.48 -0.08
C SER A 43 13.25 -11.36 0.93
N THR A 44 14.14 -11.66 1.87
CA THR A 44 15.14 -10.72 2.37
C THR A 44 15.86 -10.05 1.18
N GLU A 45 15.40 -8.89 0.73
CA GLU A 45 16.29 -7.91 0.08
C GLU A 45 15.74 -6.48 0.23
N ALA A 46 16.04 -5.88 1.37
CA ALA A 46 16.17 -4.44 1.47
C ALA A 46 17.38 -4.01 0.61
N GLY A 47 17.15 -3.80 -0.69
CA GLY A 47 18.23 -3.48 -1.63
C GLY A 47 17.83 -3.32 -3.10
N GLY A 48 16.66 -3.80 -3.52
CA GLY A 48 16.13 -3.48 -4.84
C GLY A 48 15.51 -2.09 -4.82
N ALA A 49 16.14 -1.12 -5.48
CA ALA A 49 15.39 0.04 -5.91
C ALA A 49 14.26 -0.49 -6.80
N THR A 50 13.01 -0.46 -6.32
CA THR A 50 11.84 -0.84 -7.13
C THR A 50 11.93 -0.02 -8.41
N LEU A 51 12.24 -0.69 -9.51
CA LEU A 51 12.46 0.00 -10.77
C LEU A 51 11.09 0.41 -11.29
N GLU A 52 10.89 1.71 -11.49
CA GLU A 52 9.63 2.23 -12.05
C GLU A 52 9.36 1.58 -13.41
N GLY A 53 8.22 0.87 -13.50
CA GLY A 53 7.82 0.05 -14.64
C GLY A 53 8.19 -1.43 -14.57
N ASP A 54 8.90 -1.92 -13.55
CA ASP A 54 9.18 -3.37 -13.34
C ASP A 54 8.01 -4.03 -12.60
N PHE A 55 6.96 -4.35 -13.35
CA PHE A 55 5.76 -4.97 -12.83
C PHE A 55 5.98 -6.44 -12.48
N ASN A 56 6.91 -7.14 -13.14
CA ASN A 56 7.13 -8.55 -12.90
C ASN A 56 8.17 -8.84 -11.79
N GLY A 57 8.90 -7.81 -11.33
CA GLY A 57 9.82 -7.86 -10.21
C GLY A 57 11.16 -8.54 -10.53
N ASN A 58 11.55 -8.62 -11.81
CA ASN A 58 12.81 -9.25 -12.22
C ASN A 58 14.00 -8.27 -12.24
N GLY A 59 13.78 -7.00 -11.93
CA GLY A 59 14.79 -5.94 -11.92
C GLY A 59 15.16 -5.41 -13.31
N VAL A 60 14.46 -5.82 -14.37
CA VAL A 60 14.74 -5.45 -15.77
C VAL A 60 13.45 -5.01 -16.43
N LEU A 61 13.45 -3.80 -17.00
CA LEU A 61 12.33 -3.35 -17.82
C LEU A 61 12.30 -4.14 -19.13
N ASP A 62 11.29 -5.00 -19.32
CA ASP A 62 11.09 -5.80 -20.52
C ASP A 62 9.60 -5.93 -20.92
N THR A 63 9.32 -6.63 -22.03
CA THR A 63 7.93 -6.82 -22.51
C THR A 63 7.06 -7.67 -21.57
N GLY A 64 7.68 -8.41 -20.64
CA GLY A 64 7.01 -9.11 -19.56
C GLY A 64 6.31 -8.15 -18.62
N ASP A 65 6.91 -6.99 -18.34
CA ASP A 65 6.28 -5.94 -17.52
C ASP A 65 5.02 -5.38 -18.17
N ALA A 66 5.08 -5.11 -19.48
CA ALA A 66 3.92 -4.65 -20.24
C ALA A 66 2.77 -5.66 -20.22
N LYS A 67 3.09 -6.96 -20.23
CA LYS A 67 2.08 -8.02 -20.12
C LYS A 67 1.42 -8.03 -18.73
N VAL A 68 2.23 -7.95 -17.68
CA VAL A 68 1.76 -7.94 -16.28
C VAL A 68 0.90 -6.70 -16.01
N ALA A 69 1.34 -5.52 -16.45
CA ALA A 69 0.55 -4.29 -16.36
C ALA A 69 -0.77 -4.39 -17.14
N LEU A 70 -0.77 -5.05 -18.31
CA LEU A 70 -1.99 -5.23 -19.11
C LEU A 70 -3.01 -6.16 -18.44
N GLU A 71 -2.54 -7.22 -17.78
CA GLU A 71 -3.43 -8.14 -17.03
C GLU A 71 -4.14 -7.40 -15.88
N ILE A 72 -3.42 -6.52 -15.19
CA ILE A 72 -3.97 -5.70 -14.11
C ILE A 72 -4.93 -4.65 -14.67
N ALA A 73 -4.51 -3.91 -15.70
CA ALA A 73 -5.32 -2.86 -16.33
C ALA A 73 -6.62 -3.37 -16.99
N ARG A 74 -6.72 -4.68 -17.23
CA ARG A 74 -7.91 -5.37 -17.77
C ARG A 74 -8.75 -6.05 -16.69
N ASP A 75 -8.42 -5.84 -15.41
CA ASP A 75 -9.08 -6.47 -14.27
C ASP A 75 -9.06 -8.01 -14.32
N PHE A 76 -8.09 -8.62 -15.01
CA PHE A 76 -7.94 -10.08 -14.99
C PHE A 76 -7.46 -10.59 -13.64
N ARG A 77 -6.79 -9.74 -12.86
CA ARG A 77 -6.39 -9.99 -11.48
C ARG A 77 -6.17 -8.69 -10.72
N LEU A 78 -6.15 -8.79 -9.39
CA LEU A 78 -5.78 -7.68 -8.52
C LEU A 78 -4.26 -7.49 -8.51
N PRO A 79 -3.78 -6.23 -8.48
CA PRO A 79 -2.36 -5.94 -8.34
C PRO A 79 -1.87 -6.23 -6.93
N THR A 80 -0.62 -6.68 -6.85
CA THR A 80 0.14 -6.80 -5.60
C THR A 80 0.69 -5.44 -5.17
N PRO A 81 1.06 -5.25 -3.89
CA PRO A 81 1.65 -4.00 -3.42
C PRO A 81 2.95 -3.61 -4.15
N SER A 82 3.76 -4.59 -4.57
CA SER A 82 4.97 -4.37 -5.37
C SER A 82 4.65 -3.88 -6.78
N GLU A 83 3.58 -4.40 -7.40
CA GLU A 83 3.13 -3.95 -8.72
C GLU A 83 2.52 -2.55 -8.68
N LEU A 84 1.80 -2.21 -7.61
CA LEU A 84 1.33 -0.84 -7.38
C LEU A 84 2.48 0.14 -7.14
N ALA A 85 3.61 -0.33 -6.62
CA ALA A 85 4.81 0.49 -6.47
C ALA A 85 5.60 0.66 -7.77
N ALA A 86 5.36 -0.21 -8.76
CA ALA A 86 5.93 -0.12 -10.11
C ALA A 86 5.10 0.78 -11.04
N ASP A 87 3.96 1.28 -10.57
CA ASP A 87 3.11 2.26 -11.24
C ASP A 87 3.92 3.45 -11.79
N MET A 88 3.70 3.75 -13.07
CA MET A 88 4.41 4.81 -13.79
C MET A 88 3.67 6.15 -13.69
N GLY A 89 2.35 6.15 -13.43
CA GLY A 89 1.55 7.34 -13.20
C GLY A 89 1.71 7.91 -11.79
N GLY A 90 2.08 7.08 -10.82
CA GLY A 90 2.24 7.45 -9.41
C GLY A 90 0.92 7.75 -8.70
N ASP A 91 -0.20 7.28 -9.24
CA ASP A 91 -1.55 7.41 -8.68
C ASP A 91 -2.03 6.12 -7.99
N LEU A 92 -1.16 5.13 -7.88
CA LEU A 92 -1.38 3.79 -7.31
C LEU A 92 -2.45 3.00 -8.08
N HIS A 93 -2.65 3.29 -9.36
CA HIS A 93 -3.52 2.52 -10.24
C HIS A 93 -2.76 2.06 -11.47
N VAL A 94 -2.73 0.75 -11.72
CA VAL A 94 -2.13 0.22 -12.93
C VAL A 94 -3.19 0.19 -14.02
N THR A 95 -3.01 1.03 -15.03
CA THR A 95 -3.95 1.26 -16.12
C THR A 95 -3.31 0.97 -17.48
N LEU A 96 -4.09 1.15 -18.55
CA LEU A 96 -3.59 0.98 -19.91
C LEU A 96 -2.56 2.08 -20.28
N GLU A 97 -2.59 3.20 -19.58
CA GLU A 97 -1.63 4.30 -19.75
C GLU A 97 -0.25 3.85 -19.29
N ASP A 98 -0.16 3.12 -18.17
CA ASP A 98 1.09 2.53 -17.66
C ASP A 98 1.66 1.49 -18.62
N VAL A 99 0.80 0.64 -19.21
CA VAL A 99 1.23 -0.33 -20.24
C VAL A 99 1.88 0.41 -21.41
N THR A 100 1.27 1.50 -21.85
CA THR A 100 1.79 2.31 -22.96
C THR A 100 3.11 2.97 -22.56
N ALA A 101 3.21 3.49 -21.33
CA ALA A 101 4.41 4.09 -20.79
C ALA A 101 5.59 3.09 -20.71
N VAL A 102 5.34 1.85 -20.29
CA VAL A 102 6.34 0.77 -20.32
C VAL A 102 6.81 0.51 -21.74
N LEU A 103 5.89 0.34 -22.69
CA LEU A 103 6.24 0.06 -24.10
C LEU A 103 7.04 1.21 -24.74
N GLU A 104 6.67 2.46 -24.49
CA GLU A 104 7.44 3.61 -24.98
C GLU A 104 8.84 3.68 -24.36
N LYS A 105 8.97 3.36 -23.07
CA LYS A 105 10.26 3.34 -22.38
C LYS A 105 11.16 2.22 -22.92
N LEU A 106 10.58 1.06 -23.24
CA LEU A 106 11.27 -0.03 -23.93
C LEU A 106 11.76 0.36 -25.32
N GLU A 107 10.93 1.03 -26.12
CA GLU A 107 11.31 1.49 -27.47
C GLU A 107 12.50 2.46 -27.41
N ARG A 108 12.55 3.35 -26.41
CA ARG A 108 13.66 4.30 -26.25
C ARG A 108 14.98 3.67 -25.78
N LEU A 109 14.94 2.45 -25.24
CA LEU A 109 16.12 1.74 -24.76
C LEU A 109 16.78 0.86 -25.83
N GLN A 110 16.15 0.72 -27.01
CA GLN A 110 16.66 -0.01 -28.17
C GLN A 110 17.40 0.92 -29.14
#